data_AF-A0A4Z1PI74-F1
#
_entry.id   AF-A0A4Z1PI74-F1
#
_cell.length_a   1.000
_cell.length_b   1.000
_cell.length_c   1.000
_cell.angle_alpha   90.00
_cell.angle_beta   90.00
_cell.angle_gamma   90.00
#
_symmetry.space_group_name_H-M   'P 1'
#
loop_
_entity.id
_entity.type
_entity.pdbx_description
1 polymer ?
#
loop_
_entity_poly.entity_id
_entity_poly.type
_entity_poly.pdbx_seq_one_letter_code
_entity_poly.pdbx_strand_id
1 'polypeptide(L)'
;MGGPHWVYQRLPRRQRSRESCRCRENQGFLQIIGHGVTEHLQNTLFKVIAAFFALPINEKLKLSAELSPCLRGYDMVGGQKLDGLDESATPDQKEGFMIKPEKPLERFLAGPNQWPDTSLLGMADFQDAYTEYFWAVHELSKKMFRLVALGLDLDENYFDDFASDIDGSSNNLIR
;
A
#
# COMPACT_ATOMS: atom_id res chain seq x y z
N MET A 1 -10.35 27.93 -11.18
CA MET A 1 -10.02 27.59 -12.59
C MET A 1 -10.18 26.08 -12.76
N GLY A 2 -11.31 25.64 -13.32
CA GLY A 2 -11.63 24.23 -13.49
C GLY A 2 -11.10 23.72 -14.83
N GLY A 3 -10.07 22.87 -14.80
CA GLY A 3 -9.62 22.11 -15.96
C GLY A 3 -10.62 21.01 -16.36
N PRO A 4 -10.53 20.48 -17.59
CA PRO A 4 -11.59 19.71 -18.21
C PRO A 4 -11.60 18.25 -17.72
N HIS A 5 -12.12 18.04 -16.51
CA HIS A 5 -12.27 16.72 -15.89
C HIS A 5 -13.09 15.73 -16.74
N TRP A 6 -13.85 16.22 -17.73
CA TRP A 6 -14.78 15.46 -18.56
C TRP A 6 -14.19 14.88 -19.86
N VAL A 7 -13.00 15.32 -20.30
CA VAL A 7 -12.46 14.93 -21.62
C VAL A 7 -11.86 13.52 -21.59
N TYR A 8 -11.26 13.12 -20.47
CA TYR A 8 -10.55 11.85 -20.33
C TYR A 8 -11.46 10.62 -20.32
N GLN A 9 -12.73 10.74 -19.92
CA GLN A 9 -13.62 9.59 -19.77
C GLN A 9 -14.07 8.97 -21.10
N ARG A 10 -13.96 9.69 -22.23
CA ARG A 10 -14.43 9.22 -23.55
C ARG A 10 -13.33 8.72 -24.49
N LEU A 11 -12.07 8.77 -24.07
CA LEU A 11 -10.96 8.35 -24.93
C LEU A 11 -10.81 6.81 -24.97
N PRO A 12 -10.41 6.23 -26.11
CA PRO A 12 -10.02 4.83 -26.20
C PRO A 12 -9.00 4.47 -25.11
N ARG A 13 -9.07 3.25 -24.58
CA ARG A 13 -8.26 2.83 -23.41
C ARG A 13 -6.76 3.07 -23.58
N ARG A 14 -6.22 2.81 -24.79
CA ARG A 14 -4.80 3.10 -25.13
C ARG A 14 -4.46 4.59 -25.08
N GLN A 15 -5.37 5.47 -25.47
CA GLN A 15 -5.14 6.91 -25.45
C GLN A 15 -5.14 7.44 -24.00
N ARG A 16 -6.04 6.93 -23.14
CA ARG A 16 -6.02 7.22 -21.69
C ARG A 16 -4.72 6.75 -21.03
N SER A 17 -4.21 5.58 -21.43
CA SER A 17 -2.93 5.06 -20.96
C SER A 17 -1.75 5.96 -21.33
N ARG A 18 -1.69 6.43 -22.59
CA ARG A 18 -0.63 7.35 -23.04
C ARG A 18 -0.64 8.66 -22.27
N GLU A 19 -1.82 9.23 -22.03
CA GLU A 19 -1.90 10.45 -21.22
C GLU A 19 -1.51 10.19 -19.75
N SER A 20 -1.86 9.03 -19.19
CA SER A 20 -1.41 8.61 -17.85
C SER A 20 0.12 8.50 -17.77
N CYS A 21 0.79 7.92 -18.77
CA CYS A 21 2.25 7.88 -18.81
C CYS A 21 2.84 9.28 -18.92
N ARG A 22 2.30 10.14 -19.79
CA ARG A 22 2.77 11.52 -19.93
C ARG A 22 2.66 12.33 -18.64
N CYS A 23 1.58 12.16 -17.87
CA CYS A 23 1.46 12.77 -16.54
C CYS A 23 2.55 12.26 -15.59
N ARG A 24 2.82 10.95 -15.60
CA ARG A 24 3.81 10.31 -14.73
C ARG A 24 5.25 10.70 -15.06
N GLU A 25 5.57 10.79 -16.35
CA GLU A 25 6.88 11.24 -16.84
C GLU A 25 7.14 12.71 -16.49
N ASN A 26 6.11 13.56 -16.57
CA ASN A 26 6.27 15.00 -16.32
C ASN A 26 6.13 15.39 -14.85
N GLN A 27 5.37 14.65 -14.05
CA GLN A 27 5.00 15.06 -12.67
C GLN A 27 5.32 13.99 -11.62
N GLY A 28 5.54 12.73 -12.00
CA GLY A 28 5.75 11.61 -11.09
C GLY A 28 4.48 11.06 -10.41
N PHE A 29 3.35 11.78 -10.48
CA PHE A 29 2.12 11.46 -9.74
C PHE A 29 0.86 11.55 -10.60
N LEU A 30 -0.19 10.84 -10.18
CA LEU A 30 -1.54 10.93 -10.75
C LEU A 30 -2.61 10.64 -9.68
N GLN A 31 -3.83 11.12 -9.92
CA GLN A 31 -5.01 10.76 -9.15
C GLN A 31 -5.90 9.84 -9.99
N ILE A 32 -6.36 8.73 -9.40
CA ILE A 32 -7.28 7.80 -10.04
C ILE A 32 -8.65 8.00 -9.40
N ILE A 33 -9.68 8.17 -10.22
CA ILE A 33 -11.07 8.16 -9.78
C ILE A 33 -11.80 6.98 -10.43
N GLY A 34 -12.87 6.49 -9.79
CA GLY A 34 -13.63 5.34 -10.31
C GLY A 34 -12.84 4.04 -10.38
N HIS A 35 -11.85 3.86 -9.49
CA HIS A 35 -10.95 2.70 -9.48
C HIS A 35 -11.60 1.39 -8.98
N GLY A 36 -12.78 1.47 -8.37
CA GLY A 36 -13.57 0.30 -7.94
C GLY A 36 -13.25 -0.22 -6.53
N VAL A 37 -12.30 0.38 -5.81
CA VAL A 37 -12.18 0.16 -4.36
C VAL A 37 -13.29 0.95 -3.69
N THR A 38 -14.21 0.25 -3.04
CA THR A 38 -15.44 0.86 -2.53
C THR A 38 -15.14 1.84 -1.39
N GLU A 39 -16.00 2.84 -1.23
CA GLU A 39 -15.92 3.77 -0.09
C GLU A 39 -16.12 3.03 1.24
N HIS A 40 -16.93 1.97 1.24
CA HIS A 40 -17.13 1.11 2.40
C HIS A 40 -15.81 0.51 2.90
N LEU A 41 -15.02 -0.12 2.02
CA LEU A 41 -13.73 -0.71 2.39
C LEU A 41 -12.75 0.33 2.91
N GLN A 42 -12.67 1.48 2.25
CA GLN A 42 -11.83 2.60 2.69
C GLN A 42 -12.22 3.05 4.09
N ASN A 43 -13.51 3.31 4.32
CA ASN A 43 -14.03 3.80 5.59
C ASN A 43 -13.87 2.76 6.72
N THR A 44 -14.09 1.48 6.43
CA THR A 44 -13.87 0.40 7.40
C THR A 44 -12.41 0.33 7.82
N LEU A 45 -11.47 0.38 6.85
CA LEU A 45 -10.03 0.41 7.14
C LEU A 45 -9.65 1.63 7.99
N PHE A 46 -10.09 2.83 7.60
CA PHE A 46 -9.77 4.06 8.36
C PHE A 46 -10.28 3.99 9.80
N LYS A 47 -11.46 3.41 10.03
CA LYS A 47 -12.01 3.24 11.39
C LYS A 47 -11.16 2.32 12.24
N VAL A 48 -10.78 1.14 11.75
CA VAL A 48 -9.98 0.19 12.54
C VAL A 48 -8.55 0.72 12.79
N ILE A 49 -7.96 1.41 11.81
CA ILE A 49 -6.66 2.07 11.97
C ILE A 49 -6.73 3.17 13.02
N ALA A 50 -7.74 4.04 12.96
CA ALA A 50 -7.93 5.10 13.94
C ALA A 50 -8.16 4.54 15.35
N ALA A 51 -8.94 3.47 15.47
CA ALA A 51 -9.18 2.80 16.74
C ALA A 51 -7.90 2.22 17.34
N PHE A 52 -7.06 1.57 16.53
CA PHE A 52 -5.77 1.05 16.95
C PHE A 52 -4.85 2.18 17.45
N PHE A 53 -4.70 3.26 16.68
CA PHE A 53 -3.78 4.34 17.07
C PHE A 53 -4.28 5.15 18.28
N ALA A 54 -5.59 5.13 18.55
CA ALA A 54 -6.19 5.69 19.77
C ALA A 54 -5.94 4.84 21.02
N LEU A 55 -5.43 3.61 20.90
CA LEU A 55 -5.10 2.77 22.05
C LEU A 55 -4.00 3.41 22.91
N PRO A 56 -4.00 3.13 24.23
CA PRO A 56 -2.89 3.48 25.10
C PRO A 56 -1.55 2.98 24.55
N ILE A 57 -0.49 3.78 24.72
CA ILE A 57 0.84 3.48 24.17
C ILE A 57 1.38 2.10 24.61
N ASN A 58 1.08 1.67 25.84
CA ASN A 58 1.47 0.35 26.34
C ASN A 58 0.81 -0.80 25.58
N GLU A 59 -0.40 -0.63 25.06
CA GLU A 59 -1.06 -1.63 24.21
C GLU A 59 -0.42 -1.66 22.82
N LYS A 60 -0.11 -0.50 22.24
CA LYS A 60 0.57 -0.39 20.94
C LYS A 60 1.98 -1.00 20.98
N LEU A 61 2.73 -0.75 22.05
CA LEU A 61 4.10 -1.26 22.22
C LEU A 61 4.18 -2.79 22.36
N LYS A 62 3.12 -3.47 22.80
CA LYS A 62 3.07 -4.96 22.79
C LYS A 62 3.19 -5.53 21.38
N LEU A 63 2.85 -4.74 20.37
CA LEU A 63 2.93 -5.12 18.96
C LEU A 63 4.10 -4.43 18.26
N SER A 64 5.11 -3.94 18.99
CA SER A 64 6.28 -3.28 18.39
C SER A 64 6.92 -4.14 17.31
N ALA A 65 7.26 -3.52 16.17
CA ALA A 65 7.95 -4.18 15.06
C ALA A 65 9.32 -4.76 15.47
N GLU A 66 9.94 -4.21 16.52
CA GLU A 66 11.20 -4.73 17.09
C GLU A 66 11.03 -6.09 17.78
N LEU A 67 9.82 -6.41 18.24
CA LEU A 67 9.50 -7.71 18.83
C LEU A 67 9.23 -8.77 17.77
N SER A 68 9.08 -8.37 16.50
CA SER A 68 8.82 -9.26 15.39
C SER A 68 10.12 -9.69 14.69
N PRO A 69 10.36 -11.00 14.48
CA PRO A 69 11.51 -11.48 13.72
C PRO A 69 11.49 -11.07 12.23
N CYS A 70 10.40 -10.50 11.75
CA CYS A 70 10.23 -10.06 10.35
C CYS A 70 9.82 -8.59 10.22
N LEU A 71 9.98 -7.79 11.29
CA LEU A 71 9.66 -6.36 11.34
C LEU A 71 8.21 -6.06 10.94
N ARG A 72 7.26 -6.73 11.61
CA ARG A 72 5.80 -6.50 11.47
C ARG A 72 5.24 -5.90 12.74
N GLY A 73 4.21 -5.06 12.61
CA GLY A 73 3.55 -4.42 13.74
C GLY A 73 3.90 -2.94 13.88
N TYR A 74 3.71 -2.42 15.08
CA TYR A 74 3.75 -1.01 15.43
C TYR A 74 5.15 -0.39 15.29
N ASP A 75 5.21 0.77 14.65
CA ASP A 75 6.37 1.64 14.53
C ASP A 75 6.08 2.94 15.29
N MET A 76 6.93 3.28 16.26
CA MET A 76 6.66 4.39 17.17
C MET A 76 7.02 5.74 16.55
N VAL A 77 6.48 6.83 17.14
CA VAL A 77 6.85 8.19 16.75
C VAL A 77 8.36 8.39 16.89
N GLY A 78 8.99 8.88 15.81
CA GLY A 78 10.44 9.05 15.73
C GLY A 78 11.23 7.76 15.51
N GLY A 79 10.56 6.62 15.27
CA GLY A 79 11.22 5.34 14.94
C GLY A 79 11.92 5.34 13.58
N GLN A 80 11.57 6.28 12.70
CA GLN A 80 12.21 6.46 11.39
C GLN A 80 12.84 7.85 11.24
N LYS A 81 13.96 7.88 10.54
CA LYS A 81 14.76 9.07 10.24
C LYS A 81 15.24 9.00 8.80
N LEU A 82 15.05 10.08 8.04
CA LEU A 82 15.36 10.15 6.60
C LEU A 82 16.83 9.87 6.29
N ASP A 83 17.74 10.36 7.12
CA ASP A 83 19.16 10.05 7.07
C ASP A 83 19.62 9.58 8.45
N GLY A 84 19.88 8.28 8.58
CA GLY A 84 20.37 7.69 9.83
C GLY A 84 21.77 8.16 10.23
N LEU A 85 22.53 8.74 9.29
CA LEU A 85 23.91 9.19 9.49
C LEU A 85 24.01 10.68 9.82
N ASP A 86 22.98 11.47 9.51
CA ASP A 86 22.93 12.89 9.86
C ASP A 86 22.35 13.06 11.26
N GLU A 87 23.19 13.28 12.28
CA GLU A 87 22.76 13.53 13.66
C GLU A 87 21.79 14.71 13.80
N SER A 88 21.77 15.66 12.85
CA SER A 88 20.89 16.83 12.85
C SER A 88 19.52 16.58 12.21
N ALA A 89 19.33 15.47 11.49
CA ALA A 89 18.06 15.18 10.86
C ALA A 89 16.95 14.95 11.90
N THR A 90 15.82 15.63 11.70
CA THR A 90 14.67 15.54 12.60
C THR A 90 13.96 14.19 12.40
N PRO A 91 13.69 13.43 13.47
CA PRO A 91 12.91 12.20 13.37
C PRO A 91 11.50 12.44 12.84
N ASP A 92 10.98 11.49 12.07
CA ASP A 92 9.64 11.58 11.51
C ASP A 92 8.60 11.67 12.64
N GLN A 93 7.76 12.70 12.60
CA GLN A 93 6.64 12.88 13.53
C GLN A 93 5.43 12.05 13.09
N LYS A 94 5.64 10.75 12.92
CA LYS A 94 4.60 9.77 12.55
C LYS A 94 4.77 8.51 13.38
N GLU A 95 3.65 7.88 13.72
CA GLU A 95 3.62 6.46 14.07
C GLU A 95 3.13 5.65 12.86
N GLY A 96 3.36 4.34 12.88
CA GLY A 96 3.03 3.45 11.78
C GLY A 96 2.68 2.04 12.24
N PHE A 97 2.18 1.23 11.31
CA PHE A 97 1.93 -0.18 11.54
C PHE A 97 2.27 -0.97 10.27
N MET A 98 3.27 -1.84 10.36
CA MET A 98 3.85 -2.55 9.24
C MET A 98 3.17 -3.90 9.03
N ILE A 99 2.51 -4.05 7.88
CA ILE A 99 1.77 -5.26 7.51
C ILE A 99 2.21 -5.69 6.11
N LYS A 100 2.41 -7.00 5.93
CA LYS A 100 2.60 -7.61 4.61
C LYS A 100 1.75 -8.88 4.51
N PRO A 101 1.58 -9.45 3.30
CA PRO A 101 0.96 -10.77 3.15
C PRO A 101 1.57 -11.81 4.09
N GLU A 102 0.70 -12.61 4.72
CA GLU A 102 1.09 -13.62 5.72
C GLU A 102 2.06 -14.66 5.14
N LYS A 103 3.12 -14.97 5.89
CA LYS A 103 4.13 -15.95 5.48
C LYS A 103 4.73 -16.73 6.65
N PRO A 104 5.24 -17.94 6.40
CA PRO A 104 6.10 -18.62 7.36
C PRO A 104 7.44 -17.89 7.53
N LEU A 105 8.06 -18.06 8.70
CA LEU A 105 9.37 -17.50 9.04
C LEU A 105 10.51 -18.28 8.37
N GLU A 106 10.65 -18.14 7.06
CA GLU A 106 11.64 -18.90 6.27
C GLU A 106 12.74 -18.02 5.65
N ARG A 107 12.47 -16.72 5.46
CA ARG A 107 13.38 -15.79 4.79
C ARG A 107 13.46 -14.47 5.54
N PHE A 108 14.53 -13.72 5.30
CA PHE A 108 14.69 -12.36 5.83
C PHE A 108 13.47 -11.50 5.48
N LEU A 109 12.87 -10.86 6.48
CA LEU A 109 11.64 -10.05 6.38
C LEU A 109 10.39 -10.79 5.87
N ALA A 110 10.37 -12.12 5.88
CA ALA A 110 9.17 -12.93 5.66
C ALA A 110 8.74 -13.56 6.99
N GLY A 111 7.46 -13.47 7.31
CA GLY A 111 6.92 -13.98 8.57
C GLY A 111 5.51 -13.48 8.85
N PRO A 112 4.90 -13.93 9.95
CA PRO A 112 3.53 -13.59 10.31
C PRO A 112 3.42 -12.13 10.75
N ASN A 113 2.25 -11.52 10.53
CA ASN A 113 1.95 -10.22 11.10
C ASN A 113 1.65 -10.31 12.59
N GLN A 114 1.84 -9.19 13.29
CA GLN A 114 1.35 -9.01 14.66
C GLN A 114 0.01 -8.31 14.56
N TRP A 115 -1.08 -8.94 15.00
CA TRP A 115 -2.43 -8.36 14.91
C TRP A 115 -2.89 -7.81 16.27
N PRO A 116 -3.57 -6.64 16.30
CA PRO A 116 -4.21 -6.16 17.52
C PRO A 116 -5.29 -7.12 18.00
N ASP A 117 -5.43 -7.24 19.32
CA ASP A 117 -6.53 -8.01 19.91
C ASP A 117 -7.87 -7.30 19.62
N THR A 118 -8.77 -8.00 18.94
CA THR A 118 -10.09 -7.51 18.53
C THR A 118 -10.93 -7.03 19.72
N SER A 119 -10.72 -7.61 20.91
CA SER A 119 -11.41 -7.16 22.14
C SER A 119 -11.02 -5.75 22.58
N LEU A 120 -9.83 -5.27 22.21
CA LEU A 120 -9.36 -3.92 22.53
C LEU A 120 -9.97 -2.86 21.61
N LEU A 121 -10.38 -3.24 20.40
CA LEU A 121 -10.87 -2.30 19.39
C LEU A 121 -12.39 -2.06 19.48
N GLY A 122 -13.14 -3.00 20.08
CA GLY A 122 -14.59 -2.87 20.26
C GLY A 122 -15.38 -2.73 18.95
N MET A 123 -14.80 -3.18 17.83
CA MET A 123 -15.35 -3.02 16.48
C MET A 123 -14.95 -4.18 15.56
N ALA A 124 -15.07 -3.98 14.24
CA ALA A 124 -14.64 -4.94 13.23
C ALA A 124 -13.19 -5.38 13.44
N ASP A 125 -12.92 -6.64 13.10
CA ASP A 125 -11.61 -7.24 13.19
C ASP A 125 -10.60 -6.47 12.32
N PHE A 126 -9.47 -6.07 12.92
CA PHE A 126 -8.45 -5.28 12.24
C PHE A 126 -7.84 -6.05 11.07
N GLN A 127 -7.58 -7.35 11.27
CA GLN A 127 -6.96 -8.20 10.27
C GLN A 127 -7.87 -8.33 9.05
N ASP A 128 -9.17 -8.60 9.27
CA ASP A 128 -10.13 -8.77 8.18
C ASP A 128 -10.29 -7.47 7.38
N ALA A 129 -10.50 -6.35 8.08
CA ALA A 129 -10.65 -5.04 7.46
C ALA A 129 -9.42 -4.63 6.63
N TYR A 130 -8.21 -4.89 7.14
CA TYR A 130 -6.98 -4.65 6.39
C TYR A 130 -6.85 -5.59 5.20
N THR A 131 -7.08 -6.89 5.39
CA THR A 131 -6.90 -7.92 4.37
C THR A 131 -7.83 -7.68 3.18
N GLU A 132 -9.09 -7.36 3.45
CA GLU A 132 -10.08 -7.08 2.40
C GLU A 132 -9.70 -5.84 1.58
N TYR A 133 -9.29 -4.76 2.26
CA TYR A 133 -8.80 -3.56 1.59
C TYR A 133 -7.52 -3.82 0.78
N PHE A 134 -6.56 -4.56 1.34
CA PHE A 134 -5.29 -4.89 0.69
C PHE A 134 -5.52 -5.59 -0.65
N TRP A 135 -6.37 -6.62 -0.69
CA TRP A 135 -6.64 -7.35 -1.93
C TRP A 135 -7.38 -6.50 -2.97
N ALA A 136 -8.29 -5.62 -2.54
CA ALA A 136 -8.96 -4.69 -3.44
C ALA A 136 -7.96 -3.71 -4.09
N VAL A 137 -7.00 -3.19 -3.33
CA VAL A 137 -5.94 -2.30 -3.84
C VAL A 137 -4.91 -3.08 -4.67
N HIS A 138 -4.61 -4.33 -4.33
CA HIS A 138 -3.71 -5.17 -5.11
C HIS A 138 -4.27 -5.44 -6.52
N GLU A 139 -5.56 -5.77 -6.64
CA GLU A 139 -6.21 -5.92 -7.95
C GLU A 139 -6.28 -4.60 -8.73
N LEU A 140 -6.42 -3.47 -8.04
CA LEU A 140 -6.25 -2.15 -8.68
C LEU A 140 -4.82 -1.96 -9.20
N SER A 141 -3.79 -2.32 -8.41
CA SER A 141 -2.39 -2.22 -8.82
C SER A 141 -2.11 -2.97 -10.12
N LYS A 142 -2.60 -4.21 -10.26
CA LYS A 142 -2.49 -5.00 -11.50
C LYS A 142 -3.10 -4.28 -12.70
N LYS A 143 -4.30 -3.70 -12.54
CA LYS A 143 -4.93 -2.87 -13.59
C LYS A 143 -4.06 -1.65 -13.94
N MET A 144 -3.43 -1.03 -12.96
CA MET A 144 -2.52 0.11 -13.18
C MET A 144 -1.27 -0.30 -13.95
N PHE A 145 -0.67 -1.45 -13.67
CA PHE A 145 0.46 -1.99 -14.44
C PHE A 145 0.09 -2.24 -15.91
N ARG A 146 -1.10 -2.78 -16.18
CA ARG A 146 -1.61 -2.93 -17.56
C ARG A 146 -1.79 -1.59 -18.26
N LEU A 147 -2.25 -0.56 -17.54
CA LEU A 147 -2.36 0.79 -18.11
C LEU A 147 -0.98 1.39 -18.42
N VAL A 148 0.02 1.14 -17.57
CA VAL A 148 1.43 1.54 -17.83
C VAL A 148 1.97 0.82 -19.06
N ALA A 149 1.77 -0.50 -19.16
CA ALA A 149 2.22 -1.28 -20.33
C ALA A 149 1.67 -0.70 -21.64
N LEU A 150 0.36 -0.43 -21.68
CA LEU A 150 -0.28 0.18 -22.84
C LEU A 150 0.24 1.60 -23.15
N GLY A 151 0.62 2.37 -22.14
CA GLY A 151 1.16 3.71 -22.33
C GLY A 151 2.60 3.72 -22.82
N LEU A 152 3.34 2.63 -22.56
CA LEU A 152 4.68 2.34 -23.10
C LEU A 152 4.63 1.62 -24.45
N ASP A 153 3.46 1.48 -25.06
CA ASP A 153 3.23 0.72 -26.30
C ASP A 153 3.68 -0.76 -26.23
N LEU A 154 3.63 -1.35 -25.04
CA LEU A 154 3.86 -2.79 -24.79
C LEU A 154 2.56 -3.61 -24.91
N ASP A 155 2.69 -4.93 -24.81
CA ASP A 155 1.54 -5.83 -24.60
C ASP A 155 0.82 -5.49 -23.29
N GLU A 156 -0.51 -5.56 -23.26
CA GLU A 156 -1.29 -5.18 -22.08
C GLU A 156 -0.88 -5.98 -20.85
N ASN A 157 -0.55 -7.26 -21.02
CA ASN A 157 -0.24 -8.20 -19.96
C ASN A 157 1.26 -8.29 -19.65
N TYR A 158 2.09 -7.41 -20.23
CA TYR A 158 3.56 -7.45 -20.12
C TYR A 158 4.06 -7.53 -18.67
N PHE A 159 3.40 -6.86 -17.73
CA PHE A 159 3.77 -6.85 -16.31
C PHE A 159 2.93 -7.78 -15.42
N ASP A 160 2.05 -8.62 -15.98
CA ASP A 160 1.11 -9.41 -15.16
C ASP A 160 1.82 -10.38 -14.21
N ASP A 161 2.87 -11.05 -14.67
CA ASP A 161 3.66 -11.98 -13.83
C ASP A 161 4.31 -11.24 -12.65
N PHE A 162 4.88 -10.07 -12.90
CA PHE A 162 5.49 -9.24 -11.87
C PHE A 162 4.47 -8.63 -10.92
N ALA A 163 3.36 -8.12 -11.45
CA ALA A 163 2.33 -7.47 -10.63
C ALA A 163 1.52 -8.47 -9.80
N SER A 164 1.43 -9.73 -10.25
CA SER A 164 0.80 -10.83 -9.51
C SER A 164 1.76 -11.46 -8.49
N ASP A 165 3.05 -11.14 -8.57
CA ASP A 165 4.02 -11.60 -7.60
C ASP A 165 3.95 -10.77 -6.30
N ILE A 166 3.28 -11.37 -5.33
CA ILE A 166 3.11 -10.83 -3.99
C ILE A 166 4.47 -10.75 -3.24
N ASP A 167 5.50 -11.44 -3.74
CA ASP A 167 6.79 -11.61 -3.08
C ASP A 167 7.85 -10.63 -3.59
N GLY A 168 7.64 -10.05 -4.78
CA GLY A 168 8.71 -9.37 -5.52
C GLY A 168 9.94 -10.26 -5.76
N SER A 169 9.75 -11.58 -5.74
CA SER A 169 10.78 -12.60 -5.87
C SER A 169 10.99 -13.11 -7.30
N SER A 170 10.10 -12.70 -8.21
CA SER A 170 10.09 -13.06 -9.61
C SER A 170 11.23 -12.35 -10.32
N ASN A 171 12.37 -13.04 -10.41
CA ASN A 171 13.54 -12.68 -11.21
C ASN A 171 13.26 -12.65 -12.74
N ASN A 172 12.01 -12.74 -13.19
CA ASN A 172 11.66 -12.96 -14.59
C ASN A 172 11.59 -11.69 -15.44
N LEU A 173 11.68 -10.49 -14.85
CA LEU A 173 11.67 -9.22 -15.60
C LEU A 173 13.06 -8.70 -16.02
N ILE A 174 14.15 -9.34 -15.59
CA ILE A 174 15.51 -9.00 -16.05
C ILE A 174 15.95 -10.07 -17.06
N ARG A 175 15.34 -10.05 -18.25
CA ARG A 175 15.86 -10.75 -19.43
C ARG A 175 15.63 -9.90 -20.67
#